data_AF-A0A966NG74-F1
#
_entry.id   AF-A0A966NG74-F1
#
_cell.length_a   1.000
_cell.length_b   1.000
_cell.length_c   1.000
_cell.angle_alpha   90.00
_cell.angle_beta   90.00
_cell.angle_gamma   90.00
#
_symmetry.space_group_name_H-M   'P 1'
#
loop_
_entity.id
_entity.type
_entity.pdbx_description
1 polymer ?
#
loop_
_entity_poly.entity_id
_entity_poly.type
_entity_poly.pdbx_seq_one_letter_code
_entity_poly.pdbx_strand_id
1 'polypeptide(L)'
;RAYYGTDTRAFALLLGIAMAVVCNQYGPPRTKAGHWLTQFMGLISTGVFLYLMLTVSEKTGWMFEYGGFLLVAVLSVFMTRAVSMPSGWLHAIYRNRFLMWAGRLGFGLYLYHWLVFIAIDSDRSADKPGFNNARDMILGFGLTFLLAWASYRWIEKPFIKGRWPGWKLVAGLSGGIIIALTLLLYANTVRVPKVTALNGAPAQGTTPIALGKNSPCVAPAGSDPVRILVVGDSVMVQLGAALRDWCASHPGQILVMSDAELGCGTTRGGDKKYEDGPGPVSPVCSTWAEPTDPLLVADPDIVSWVTSIDTYDPDVVLSYGSPWDTIDRRIPAGGDQWLRPGDAVYDDYIRSEYSEALSILAARGASIAWLKTAHLNRSSPYNSPDRIDRLNEIVLPLVEALPRSVVIDYQGYLGPTGGEKDVATRDDGVHIRADHLQTVADWLAPQLIAAKQLPN
;
A
#
# COMPACT_ATOMS: atom_id res chain seq x y z
N ARG A 1 13.74 1.17 -3.48
CA ARG A 1 15.20 1.52 -3.43
C ARG A 1 15.48 2.95 -2.98
N ALA A 2 14.82 3.97 -3.55
CA ALA A 2 15.15 5.39 -3.34
C ALA A 2 15.22 5.86 -1.87
N TYR A 3 14.43 5.28 -0.95
CA TYR A 3 14.43 5.69 0.47
C TYR A 3 15.50 4.99 1.34
N TYR A 4 15.73 3.68 1.11
CA TYR A 4 16.53 2.80 1.98
C TYR A 4 17.95 2.56 1.47
N GLY A 5 18.31 3.07 0.29
CA GLY A 5 19.66 2.99 -0.25
C GLY A 5 20.65 3.78 0.60
N THR A 6 21.82 3.21 0.88
CA THR A 6 22.90 3.93 1.56
C THR A 6 23.41 5.08 0.69
N ASP A 7 23.53 4.85 -0.62
CA ASP A 7 23.88 5.83 -1.65
C ASP A 7 22.92 7.02 -1.66
N THR A 8 21.61 6.76 -1.54
CA THR A 8 20.57 7.81 -1.53
C THR A 8 20.41 8.52 -0.19
N ARG A 9 21.16 8.14 0.86
CA ARG A 9 21.13 8.77 2.19
C ARG A 9 22.47 9.31 2.67
N ALA A 10 23.56 8.98 1.98
CA ALA A 10 24.92 9.35 2.37
C ALA A 10 25.11 10.87 2.53
N PHE A 11 24.41 11.69 1.75
CA PHE A 11 24.53 13.15 1.80
C PHE A 11 24.25 13.72 3.20
N ALA A 12 23.31 13.15 3.96
CA ALA A 12 22.96 13.65 5.28
C ALA A 12 24.12 13.44 6.28
N LEU A 13 24.77 12.28 6.21
CA LEU A 13 25.96 11.98 7.01
C LEU A 13 27.14 12.86 6.59
N LEU A 14 27.36 13.02 5.29
CA LEU A 14 28.45 13.86 4.76
C LEU A 14 28.29 15.32 5.16
N LEU A 15 27.08 15.87 5.09
CA LEU A 15 26.77 17.22 5.57
C LEU A 15 27.02 17.37 7.08
N GLY A 16 26.63 16.37 7.88
CA GLY A 16 26.94 16.34 9.31
C GLY A 16 28.44 16.31 9.61
N ILE A 17 29.20 15.48 8.89
CA ILE A 17 30.66 15.39 9.01
C ILE A 17 31.31 16.72 8.61
N ALA A 18 30.93 17.29 7.47
CA ALA A 18 31.43 18.58 7.01
C ALA A 18 31.15 19.67 8.05
N MET A 19 29.95 19.70 8.62
CA MET A 19 29.60 20.63 9.68
C MET A 19 30.45 20.45 10.94
N ALA A 20 30.69 19.21 11.37
CA ALA A 20 31.52 18.92 12.53
C ALA A 20 32.97 19.40 12.32
N VAL A 21 33.54 19.18 11.12
CA VAL A 21 34.89 19.66 10.75
C VAL A 21 34.94 21.18 10.82
N VAL A 22 33.97 21.88 10.23
CA VAL A 22 33.89 23.35 10.27
C VAL A 22 33.77 23.86 11.71
N CYS A 23 32.93 23.22 12.53
CA CYS A 23 32.78 23.58 13.94
C CYS A 23 34.09 23.42 14.73
N ASN A 24 34.83 22.33 14.46
CA ASN A 24 36.10 22.05 15.12
C ASN A 24 37.20 23.04 14.71
N GLN A 25 37.25 23.42 13.42
CA GLN A 25 38.27 24.34 12.91
C GLN A 25 38.01 25.81 13.31
N TYR A 26 36.77 26.29 13.19
CA TYR A 26 36.45 27.71 13.33
C TYR A 26 35.80 28.08 14.66
N GLY A 27 35.33 27.10 15.44
CA GLY A 27 34.65 27.35 16.72
C GLY A 27 33.33 28.10 16.56
N PRO A 28 32.75 28.64 17.66
CA PRO A 28 31.55 29.46 17.60
C PRO A 28 31.83 30.86 16.99
N PRO A 29 30.82 31.52 16.38
CA PRO A 29 30.99 32.87 15.85
C PRO A 29 31.45 33.86 16.93
N ARG A 30 32.49 34.65 16.65
CA ARG A 30 33.06 35.61 17.60
C ARG A 30 32.36 36.98 17.59
N THR A 31 31.64 37.30 16.52
CA THR A 31 30.93 38.58 16.36
C THR A 31 29.47 38.46 16.79
N LYS A 32 28.90 39.55 17.31
CA LYS A 32 27.47 39.62 17.66
C LYS A 32 26.58 39.35 16.45
N ALA A 33 26.95 39.91 15.28
CA ALA A 33 26.23 39.70 14.02
C ALA A 33 26.26 38.23 13.56
N GLY A 34 27.42 37.56 13.63
CA GLY A 34 27.53 36.15 13.27
C GLY A 34 26.75 35.23 14.22
N HIS A 35 26.74 35.55 15.52
CA HIS A 35 25.93 34.84 16.50
C HIS A 35 24.43 35.01 16.24
N TRP A 36 23.98 36.23 15.97
CA TRP A 36 22.59 36.52 15.64
C TRP A 36 22.15 35.81 14.35
N LEU A 37 22.96 35.90 13.28
CA LEU A 37 22.67 35.24 12.00
C LEU A 37 22.52 33.73 12.18
N THR A 38 23.40 33.11 12.97
CA THR A 38 23.34 31.67 13.21
C THR A 38 22.07 31.27 13.98
N GLN A 39 21.66 32.04 15.00
CA GLN A 39 20.39 31.81 15.71
C GLN A 39 19.18 32.01 14.78
N PHE A 40 19.21 33.05 13.94
CA PHE A 40 18.14 33.37 13.01
C PHE A 40 17.97 32.27 11.95
N MET A 41 19.06 31.81 11.33
CA MET A 41 19.03 30.70 10.38
C MET A 41 18.53 29.40 11.02
N GLY A 42 18.96 29.11 12.26
CA GLY A 42 18.44 27.95 12.99
C GLY A 42 16.94 28.04 13.28
N LEU A 43 16.43 29.23 13.61
CA LEU A 43 15.02 29.46 13.89
C LEU A 43 14.18 29.31 12.62
N ILE A 44 14.59 29.94 11.52
CA ILE A 44 13.96 29.76 10.21
C ILE A 44 13.97 28.29 9.82
N SER A 45 15.11 27.62 9.96
CA SER A 45 15.24 26.21 9.58
C SER A 45 14.32 25.31 10.39
N THR A 46 14.20 25.57 11.70
CA THR A 46 13.22 24.89 12.57
C THR A 46 11.79 25.15 12.10
N GLY A 47 11.44 26.39 11.79
CA GLY A 47 10.11 26.76 11.32
C GLY A 47 9.74 26.09 9.99
N VAL A 48 10.66 26.11 9.02
CA VAL A 48 10.48 25.42 7.72
C VAL A 48 10.38 23.92 7.93
N PHE A 49 11.23 23.32 8.77
CA PHE A 49 11.16 21.90 9.07
C PHE A 49 9.80 21.51 9.69
N LEU A 50 9.30 22.29 10.64
CA LEU A 50 7.98 22.07 11.25
C LEU A 50 6.84 22.24 10.25
N TYR A 51 6.92 23.26 9.38
CA TYR A 51 5.96 23.45 8.30
C TYR A 51 5.93 22.23 7.36
N LEU A 52 7.10 21.74 6.92
CA LEU A 52 7.20 20.56 6.07
C LEU A 52 6.65 19.31 6.78
N MET A 53 6.98 19.09 8.06
CA MET A 53 6.45 17.96 8.83
C MET A 53 4.92 17.96 8.96
N LEU A 54 4.28 19.13 8.97
CA LEU A 54 2.83 19.25 9.17
C LEU A 54 2.03 19.28 7.86
N THR A 55 2.68 19.59 6.73
CA THR A 55 1.98 19.82 5.45
C THR A 55 2.36 18.83 4.36
N VAL A 56 3.53 18.20 4.43
CA VAL A 56 4.03 17.30 3.39
C VAL A 56 3.85 15.86 3.83
N SER A 57 3.12 15.09 3.03
CA SER A 57 2.99 13.64 3.24
C SER A 57 4.29 12.92 2.89
N GLU A 58 4.53 11.82 3.60
CA GLU A 58 5.58 10.83 3.36
C GLU A 58 5.58 10.25 1.94
N LYS A 59 4.47 10.34 1.20
CA LYS A 59 4.30 9.83 -0.16
C LYS A 59 4.62 10.86 -1.26
N THR A 60 4.98 12.09 -0.89
CA THR A 60 5.10 13.19 -1.86
C THR A 60 6.37 13.04 -2.71
N GLY A 61 6.21 12.93 -4.04
CA GLY A 61 7.31 12.64 -4.97
C GLY A 61 8.49 13.62 -4.94
N TRP A 62 8.25 14.93 -4.72
CA TRP A 62 9.33 15.92 -4.74
C TRP A 62 10.38 15.73 -3.63
N MET A 63 10.00 15.10 -2.51
CA MET A 63 10.93 14.74 -1.44
C MET A 63 12.04 13.82 -1.94
N PHE A 64 11.70 12.97 -2.92
CA PHE A 64 12.57 11.96 -3.51
C PHE A 64 13.24 12.44 -4.80
N GLU A 65 12.46 13.06 -5.70
CA GLU A 65 12.89 13.37 -7.07
C GLU A 65 13.61 14.71 -7.20
N TYR A 66 13.18 15.72 -6.42
CA TYR A 66 13.68 17.09 -6.54
C TYR A 66 14.55 17.51 -5.33
N GLY A 67 15.08 16.53 -4.59
CA GLY A 67 16.03 16.77 -3.52
C GLY A 67 15.44 17.28 -2.20
N GLY A 68 14.15 17.07 -1.93
CA GLY A 68 13.55 17.51 -0.67
C GLY A 68 14.21 16.92 0.58
N PHE A 69 14.68 15.67 0.56
CA PHE A 69 15.48 15.13 1.66
C PHE A 69 16.84 15.82 1.84
N LEU A 70 17.46 16.28 0.75
CA LEU A 70 18.69 17.07 0.82
C LEU A 70 18.42 18.42 1.49
N LEU A 71 17.31 19.08 1.15
CA LEU A 71 16.86 20.30 1.83
C LEU A 71 16.70 20.05 3.33
N VAL A 72 15.99 19.00 3.75
CA VAL A 72 15.82 18.66 5.17
C VAL A 72 17.17 18.42 5.85
N ALA A 73 18.11 17.74 5.20
CA ALA A 73 19.45 17.56 5.74
C ALA A 73 20.19 18.90 5.93
N VAL A 74 20.09 19.82 4.98
CA VAL A 74 20.66 21.18 5.10
C VAL A 74 20.00 21.97 6.23
N LEU A 75 18.66 21.92 6.37
CA LEU A 75 17.95 22.54 7.49
C LEU A 75 18.46 21.98 8.83
N SER A 76 18.68 20.67 8.91
CA SER A 76 19.20 20.02 10.12
C SER A 76 20.59 20.53 10.53
N VAL A 77 21.45 20.89 9.56
CA VAL A 77 22.76 21.50 9.82
C VAL A 77 22.61 22.85 10.51
N PHE A 78 21.72 23.71 10.03
CA PHE A 78 21.48 25.02 10.65
C PHE A 78 20.82 24.89 12.03
N MET A 79 19.86 23.98 12.19
CA MET A 79 19.21 23.69 13.47
C MET A 79 20.23 23.22 14.51
N THR A 80 21.02 22.19 14.18
CA THR A 80 22.03 21.62 15.09
C THR A 80 23.13 22.62 15.42
N ARG A 81 23.57 23.43 14.45
CA ARG A 81 24.53 24.51 14.69
C ARG A 81 23.99 25.54 15.68
N ALA A 82 22.76 25.99 15.50
CA ALA A 82 22.18 27.00 16.37
C ALA A 82 21.97 26.51 17.82
N VAL A 83 21.62 25.23 17.99
CA VAL A 83 21.46 24.59 19.31
C VAL A 83 22.83 24.37 19.98
N SER A 84 23.87 24.10 19.19
CA SER A 84 25.24 23.88 19.70
C SER A 84 25.94 25.15 20.18
N MET A 85 25.36 26.33 19.97
CA MET A 85 25.93 27.58 20.47
C MET A 85 25.73 27.72 21.99
N PRO A 86 26.67 28.37 22.71
CA PRO A 86 26.60 28.50 24.17
C PRO A 86 25.50 29.46 24.66
N SER A 87 24.87 30.22 23.77
CA SER A 87 23.78 31.14 24.10
C SER A 87 22.83 31.35 22.91
N GLY A 88 21.62 31.84 23.16
CA GLY A 88 20.62 32.16 22.13
C GLY A 88 19.24 31.56 22.40
N TRP A 89 18.26 31.91 21.58
CA TRP A 89 16.85 31.54 21.79
C TRP A 89 16.63 30.03 21.70
N LEU A 90 17.15 29.39 20.66
CA LEU A 90 17.02 27.94 20.52
C LEU A 90 17.76 27.22 21.65
N HIS A 91 18.97 27.67 22.00
CA HIS A 91 19.69 27.12 23.14
C HIS A 91 18.87 27.19 24.44
N ALA A 92 18.19 28.32 24.71
CA ALA A 92 17.36 28.49 25.89
C ALA A 92 16.18 27.51 25.93
N ILE A 93 15.53 27.25 24.79
CA ILE A 93 14.43 26.29 24.68
C ILE A 93 14.94 24.86 24.94
N TYR A 94 16.02 24.46 24.28
CA TYR A 94 16.58 23.11 24.40
C TYR A 94 17.27 22.85 25.74
N ARG A 95 17.59 23.89 26.53
CA ARG A 95 18.05 23.76 27.93
C ARG A 95 16.97 23.25 28.87
N ASN A 96 15.71 23.09 28.41
CA ASN A 96 14.66 22.46 29.18
C ASN A 96 15.08 21.04 29.62
N ARG A 97 14.96 20.76 30.92
CA ARG A 97 15.40 19.49 31.53
C ARG A 97 14.69 18.27 30.91
N PHE A 98 13.42 18.41 30.56
CA PHE A 98 12.65 17.37 29.91
C PHE A 98 13.13 17.11 28.48
N LEU A 99 13.33 18.15 27.67
CA LEU A 99 13.83 17.99 26.29
C LEU A 99 15.23 17.36 26.25
N MET A 100 16.13 17.76 27.16
CA MET A 100 17.44 17.11 27.29
C MET A 100 17.33 15.66 27.77
N TRP A 101 16.38 15.36 28.66
CA TRP A 101 16.14 14.00 29.12
C TRP A 101 15.57 13.12 28.01
N ALA A 102 14.54 13.57 27.30
CA ALA A 102 13.95 12.89 26.16
C ALA A 102 14.98 12.68 25.03
N GLY A 103 15.81 13.69 24.75
CA GLY A 103 16.90 13.58 23.77
C GLY A 103 17.93 12.49 24.12
N ARG A 104 18.22 12.29 25.42
CA ARG A 104 19.08 11.18 25.87
C ARG A 104 18.45 9.80 25.66
N LEU A 105 17.13 9.73 25.65
CA LEU A 105 16.37 8.51 25.36
C LEU A 105 16.14 8.31 23.86
N GLY A 106 16.61 9.21 22.99
CA GLY A 106 16.23 9.28 21.58
C GLY A 106 16.41 7.97 20.81
N PHE A 107 17.49 7.23 21.09
CA PHE A 107 17.72 5.92 20.47
C PHE A 107 16.64 4.89 20.88
N GLY A 108 16.41 4.73 22.19
CA GLY A 108 15.36 3.84 22.71
C GLY A 108 13.96 4.26 22.24
N LEU A 109 13.65 5.56 22.21
CA LEU A 109 12.37 6.07 21.70
C LEU A 109 12.18 5.65 20.24
N TYR A 110 13.19 5.85 19.39
CA TYR A 110 13.16 5.43 17.99
C TYR A 110 13.00 3.91 17.85
N LEU A 111 13.67 3.11 18.69
CA LEU A 111 13.62 1.66 18.56
C LEU A 111 12.27 1.07 19.01
N TYR A 112 11.74 1.52 20.14
CA TYR A 112 10.58 0.88 20.76
C TYR A 112 9.24 1.43 20.28
N HIS A 113 9.17 2.70 19.84
CA HIS A 113 7.87 3.32 19.54
C HIS A 113 7.06 2.49 18.54
N TRP A 114 7.66 2.12 17.40
CA TRP A 114 6.94 1.39 16.36
C TRP A 114 6.40 0.04 16.84
N LEU A 115 7.21 -0.75 17.57
CA LEU A 115 6.78 -2.04 18.13
C LEU A 115 5.64 -1.88 19.16
N VAL A 116 5.75 -0.87 20.02
CA VAL A 116 4.74 -0.57 21.04
C VAL A 116 3.43 -0.15 20.40
N PHE A 117 3.47 0.76 19.42
CA PHE A 117 2.28 1.24 18.73
C PHE A 117 1.59 0.12 17.94
N ILE A 118 2.32 -0.82 17.34
CA ILE A 118 1.74 -2.02 16.71
C ILE A 118 1.10 -2.96 17.74
N ALA A 119 1.74 -3.16 18.89
CA ALA A 119 1.28 -4.11 19.90
C ALA A 119 0.01 -3.64 20.63
N ILE A 120 -0.14 -2.33 20.80
CA ILE A 120 -1.27 -1.71 21.53
C ILE A 120 -2.43 -1.38 20.59
N ASP A 121 -2.20 -1.29 19.28
CA ASP A 121 -3.20 -0.96 18.26
C ASP A 121 -4.44 -1.86 18.35
N SER A 122 -5.48 -1.34 19.01
CA SER A 122 -6.70 -2.10 19.30
C SER A 122 -7.61 -2.23 18.08
N ASP A 123 -7.53 -1.29 17.15
CA ASP A 123 -8.36 -1.24 15.94
C ASP A 123 -7.73 -1.97 14.74
N ARG A 124 -6.51 -2.49 14.89
CA ARG A 124 -5.73 -3.16 13.82
C ARG A 124 -5.70 -2.36 12.52
N SER A 125 -5.62 -1.04 12.63
CA SER A 125 -5.70 -0.15 11.48
C SER A 125 -4.46 -0.30 10.60
N ALA A 126 -4.68 -0.46 9.29
CA ALA A 126 -3.60 -0.62 8.32
C ALA A 126 -2.77 0.68 8.17
N ASP A 127 -3.39 1.84 8.40
CA ASP A 127 -2.83 3.12 7.98
C ASP A 127 -2.18 3.92 9.12
N LYS A 128 -2.71 3.82 10.36
CA LYS A 128 -2.25 4.61 11.52
C LYS A 128 -2.31 3.82 12.84
N PRO A 129 -1.43 2.83 13.06
CA PRO A 129 -1.48 1.97 14.24
C PRO A 129 -1.38 2.76 15.55
N GLY A 130 -2.36 2.63 16.44
CA GLY A 130 -2.35 3.20 17.79
C GLY A 130 -2.52 4.74 17.89
N PHE A 131 -2.87 5.43 16.80
CA PHE A 131 -3.21 6.87 16.81
C PHE A 131 -4.71 7.17 16.76
N ASN A 132 -5.56 6.15 16.57
CA ASN A 132 -6.99 6.32 16.36
C ASN A 132 -7.79 6.51 17.66
N ASN A 133 -7.20 6.15 18.80
CA ASN A 133 -7.84 6.22 20.12
C ASN A 133 -6.91 6.90 21.14
N ALA A 134 -7.45 7.82 21.94
CA ALA A 134 -6.72 8.51 22.99
C ALA A 134 -6.09 7.54 24.01
N ARG A 135 -6.77 6.41 24.28
CA ARG A 135 -6.25 5.34 25.14
C ARG A 135 -4.95 4.76 24.59
N ASP A 136 -4.95 4.36 23.32
CA ASP A 136 -3.82 3.71 22.66
C ASP A 136 -2.66 4.69 22.49
N MET A 137 -2.97 5.97 22.25
CA MET A 137 -1.97 7.03 22.21
C MET A 137 -1.28 7.23 23.58
N ILE A 138 -2.05 7.32 24.68
CA ILE A 138 -1.49 7.48 26.03
C ILE A 138 -0.67 6.26 26.44
N LEU A 139 -1.18 5.06 26.19
CA LEU A 139 -0.48 3.81 26.49
C LEU A 139 0.77 3.66 25.62
N GLY A 140 0.67 3.98 24.34
CA GLY A 140 1.76 3.92 23.36
C GLY A 140 2.92 4.83 23.74
N PHE A 141 2.64 6.11 23.99
CA PHE A 141 3.66 7.04 24.46
C PHE A 141 4.21 6.64 25.83
N GLY A 142 3.34 6.34 26.79
CA GLY A 142 3.75 5.96 28.15
C GLY A 142 4.67 4.75 28.17
N LEU A 143 4.30 3.67 27.47
CA LEU A 143 5.09 2.45 27.41
C LEU A 143 6.39 2.65 26.61
N THR A 144 6.36 3.41 25.52
CA THR A 144 7.56 3.76 24.75
C THR A 144 8.58 4.52 25.60
N PHE A 145 8.15 5.55 26.34
CA PHE A 145 9.03 6.31 27.22
C PHE A 145 9.57 5.45 28.36
N LEU A 146 8.74 4.56 28.93
CA LEU A 146 9.14 3.64 29.99
C LEU A 146 10.22 2.66 29.50
N LEU A 147 10.00 2.04 28.34
CA LEU A 147 10.95 1.10 27.73
C LEU A 147 12.23 1.80 27.30
N ALA A 148 12.14 2.98 26.69
CA ALA A 148 13.31 3.77 26.34
C ALA A 148 14.11 4.19 27.57
N TRP A 149 13.46 4.61 28.65
CA TRP A 149 14.11 4.93 29.92
C TRP A 149 14.79 3.71 30.56
N ALA A 150 14.11 2.56 30.57
CA ALA A 150 14.65 1.29 31.05
C ALA A 150 15.90 0.89 30.26
N SER A 151 15.81 0.89 28.93
CA SER A 151 16.91 0.60 28.02
C SER A 151 18.07 1.56 28.26
N TYR A 152 17.81 2.86 28.31
CA TYR A 152 18.85 3.86 28.56
C TYR A 152 19.56 3.62 29.90
N ARG A 153 18.81 3.33 30.97
CA ARG A 153 19.33 3.18 32.33
C ARG A 153 20.17 1.90 32.52
N TRP A 154 19.76 0.80 31.91
CA TRP A 154 20.31 -0.54 32.16
C TRP A 154 21.12 -1.13 31.01
N ILE A 155 20.95 -0.64 29.78
CA ILE A 155 21.62 -1.16 28.58
C ILE A 155 22.55 -0.08 27.99
N GLU A 156 22.01 1.07 27.60
CA GLU A 156 22.76 2.08 26.84
C GLU A 156 23.81 2.78 27.70
N LYS A 157 23.43 3.26 28.89
CA LYS A 157 24.34 4.01 29.78
C LYS A 157 25.53 3.18 30.28
N PRO A 158 25.40 1.89 30.64
CA PRO A 158 26.55 1.03 30.92
C PRO A 158 27.47 0.82 29.73
N PHE A 159 26.90 0.64 28.53
CA PHE A 159 27.64 0.45 27.29
C PHE A 159 28.46 1.69 26.91
N ILE A 160 27.83 2.87 26.92
CA ILE A 160 28.49 4.17 26.65
C ILE A 160 29.64 4.44 27.63
N LYS A 161 29.54 3.96 28.87
CA LYS A 161 30.58 4.13 29.90
C LYS A 161 31.67 3.06 29.85
N GLY A 162 31.65 2.16 28.86
CA GLY A 162 32.63 1.08 28.72
C GLY A 162 32.58 0.02 29.83
N ARG A 163 31.52 0.00 30.65
CA ARG A 163 31.37 -0.92 31.79
C ARG A 163 30.59 -2.16 31.35
N TRP A 164 31.11 -2.86 30.35
CA TRP A 164 30.42 -3.99 29.71
C TRP A 164 30.14 -5.11 30.74
N PRO A 165 28.88 -5.48 30.99
CA PRO A 165 28.54 -6.53 31.96
C PRO A 165 28.79 -7.97 31.48
N GLY A 166 29.67 -8.16 30.49
CA GLY A 166 30.03 -9.47 29.94
C GLY A 166 28.89 -10.17 29.18
N TRP A 167 29.18 -11.38 28.71
CA TRP A 167 28.34 -12.23 27.85
C TRP A 167 26.93 -12.52 28.40
N LYS A 168 26.70 -12.36 29.71
CA LYS A 168 25.40 -12.58 30.35
C LYS A 168 24.34 -11.56 29.93
N LEU A 169 24.75 -10.32 29.63
CA LEU A 169 23.84 -9.28 29.13
C LEU A 169 23.65 -9.37 27.61
N VAL A 170 24.64 -9.91 26.89
CA VAL A 170 24.48 -10.32 25.49
C VAL A 170 23.48 -11.48 25.38
N ALA A 171 23.53 -12.47 26.27
CA ALA A 171 22.54 -13.54 26.35
C ALA A 171 21.13 -13.03 26.71
N GLY A 172 21.02 -12.04 27.61
CA GLY A 172 19.75 -11.38 27.92
C GLY A 172 19.20 -10.52 26.77
N LEU A 173 20.07 -9.79 26.06
CA LEU A 173 19.73 -9.07 24.82
C LEU A 173 19.38 -10.02 23.67
N SER A 174 19.97 -11.21 23.63
CA SER A 174 19.58 -12.28 22.72
C SER A 174 18.14 -12.72 23.01
N GLY A 175 17.78 -12.86 24.28
CA GLY A 175 16.39 -13.11 24.70
C GLY A 175 15.44 -11.98 24.32
N GLY A 176 15.85 -10.72 24.48
CA GLY A 176 15.08 -9.54 24.07
C GLY A 176 14.92 -9.40 22.55
N ILE A 177 15.96 -9.72 21.78
CA ILE A 177 15.94 -9.80 20.32
C ILE A 177 15.08 -10.98 19.88
N ILE A 178 15.16 -12.13 20.55
CA ILE A 178 14.27 -13.27 20.30
C ILE A 178 12.83 -12.90 20.60
N ILE A 179 12.52 -12.23 21.71
CA ILE A 179 11.15 -11.78 22.03
C ILE A 179 10.69 -10.72 21.05
N ALA A 180 11.53 -9.75 20.68
CA ALA A 180 11.21 -8.73 19.68
C ALA A 180 11.01 -9.36 18.30
N LEU A 181 11.86 -10.31 17.89
CA LEU A 181 11.71 -11.11 16.67
C LEU A 181 10.49 -12.03 16.75
N THR A 182 10.14 -12.56 17.93
CA THR A 182 8.98 -13.42 18.15
C THR A 182 7.70 -12.59 18.13
N LEU A 183 7.73 -11.35 18.63
CA LEU A 183 6.64 -10.38 18.54
C LEU A 183 6.54 -9.80 17.13
N LEU A 184 7.66 -9.62 16.43
CA LEU A 184 7.72 -9.23 15.02
C LEU A 184 7.21 -10.37 14.13
N LEU A 185 7.62 -11.61 14.41
CA LEU A 185 7.12 -12.83 13.77
C LEU A 185 5.66 -13.07 14.14
N TYR A 186 5.24 -12.83 15.39
CA TYR A 186 3.84 -12.92 15.79
C TYR A 186 3.00 -11.88 15.06
N ALA A 187 3.41 -10.60 15.09
CA ALA A 187 2.78 -9.53 14.34
C ALA A 187 2.76 -9.81 12.83
N ASN A 188 3.83 -10.37 12.26
CA ASN A 188 3.88 -10.78 10.85
C ASN A 188 3.13 -12.09 10.56
N THR A 189 2.96 -13.02 11.50
CA THR A 189 2.14 -14.24 11.30
C THR A 189 0.66 -13.98 11.51
N VAL A 190 0.33 -12.92 12.23
CA VAL A 190 -1.04 -12.39 12.36
C VAL A 190 -1.36 -11.44 11.19
N ARG A 191 -0.36 -10.87 10.50
CA ARG A 191 -0.53 -9.94 9.35
C ARG A 191 -0.17 -10.51 7.97
N VAL A 192 0.57 -11.61 7.87
CA VAL A 192 0.97 -12.27 6.60
C VAL A 192 0.62 -13.76 6.72
N PRO A 193 -0.13 -14.34 5.76
CA PRO A 193 -0.24 -15.80 5.65
C PRO A 193 1.15 -16.42 5.56
N LYS A 194 1.40 -17.54 6.23
CA LYS A 194 2.71 -18.21 6.20
C LYS A 194 3.07 -18.63 4.78
N VAL A 195 3.91 -17.86 4.09
CA VAL A 195 4.62 -18.34 2.90
C VAL A 195 5.78 -19.19 3.40
N THR A 196 5.61 -20.50 3.35
CA THR A 196 6.71 -21.43 3.58
C THR A 196 7.56 -21.42 2.32
N ALA A 197 8.65 -20.65 2.31
CA ALA A 197 9.67 -20.76 1.28
C ALA A 197 10.29 -22.16 1.39
N LEU A 198 9.89 -23.07 0.49
CA LEU A 198 10.56 -24.36 0.34
C LEU A 198 11.90 -24.11 -0.35
N ASN A 199 12.96 -24.16 0.45
CA ASN A 199 14.31 -24.40 -0.06
C ASN A 199 14.35 -25.82 -0.67
N GLY A 200 14.47 -25.90 -1.99
CA GLY A 200 14.67 -27.15 -2.72
C GLY A 200 14.92 -26.89 -4.20
N ALA A 201 15.97 -27.50 -4.75
CA ALA A 201 16.48 -27.41 -6.11
C ALA A 201 15.42 -27.64 -7.23
N PRO A 202 15.72 -27.31 -8.51
CA PRO A 202 14.71 -27.15 -9.54
C PRO A 202 14.09 -28.50 -9.93
N ALA A 203 12.81 -28.66 -9.62
CA ALA A 203 12.02 -29.78 -10.10
C ALA A 203 11.27 -29.36 -11.36
N GLN A 204 11.67 -29.95 -12.48
CA GLN A 204 10.90 -29.96 -13.72
C GLN A 204 9.48 -30.44 -13.44
N GLY A 205 8.46 -29.66 -13.85
CA GLY A 205 7.08 -30.11 -13.95
C GLY A 205 6.11 -29.68 -12.84
N THR A 206 6.34 -28.58 -12.12
CA THR A 206 5.38 -28.10 -11.11
C THR A 206 4.32 -27.19 -11.70
N THR A 207 3.06 -27.61 -11.56
CA THR A 207 1.84 -26.80 -11.69
C THR A 207 1.96 -25.47 -10.90
N PRO A 208 1.40 -24.36 -11.41
CA PRO A 208 1.39 -23.10 -10.67
C PRO A 208 0.67 -23.27 -9.32
N ILE A 209 1.32 -22.86 -8.23
CA ILE A 209 0.72 -22.85 -6.88
C ILE A 209 0.21 -21.44 -6.63
N ALA A 210 -1.10 -21.27 -6.45
CA ALA A 210 -1.68 -20.03 -5.96
C ALA A 210 -1.94 -20.15 -4.45
N LEU A 211 -1.50 -19.18 -3.65
CA LEU A 211 -1.67 -19.19 -2.19
C LEU A 211 -2.99 -18.49 -1.80
N GLY A 212 -3.91 -19.25 -1.20
CA GLY A 212 -5.04 -18.71 -0.45
C GLY A 212 -4.65 -18.30 0.98
N LYS A 213 -5.63 -18.14 1.86
CA LYS A 213 -5.52 -17.77 3.29
C LYS A 213 -4.97 -18.92 4.14
N ASN A 214 -3.74 -19.34 3.83
CA ASN A 214 -2.94 -20.43 4.45
C ASN A 214 -3.16 -21.85 3.90
N SER A 215 -3.99 -22.03 2.87
CA SER A 215 -4.09 -23.31 2.15
C SER A 215 -3.72 -23.10 0.68
N PRO A 216 -2.84 -23.95 0.10
CA PRO A 216 -2.48 -23.80 -1.29
C PRO A 216 -3.66 -24.25 -2.17
N CYS A 217 -4.07 -23.40 -3.10
CA CYS A 217 -4.92 -23.80 -4.22
C CYS A 217 -4.04 -24.61 -5.16
N VAL A 218 -4.13 -25.94 -5.05
CA VAL A 218 -3.31 -26.89 -5.82
C VAL A 218 -4.21 -27.67 -6.75
N ALA A 219 -3.81 -27.76 -8.01
CA ALA A 219 -4.34 -28.72 -8.96
C ALA A 219 -3.70 -30.09 -8.68
N PRO A 220 -4.45 -31.12 -8.22
CA PRO A 220 -3.90 -32.46 -8.08
C PRO A 220 -3.32 -32.96 -9.41
N ALA A 221 -2.28 -33.79 -9.35
CA ALA A 221 -1.70 -34.37 -10.55
C ALA A 221 -2.77 -35.14 -11.35
N GLY A 222 -2.90 -34.83 -12.65
CA GLY A 222 -3.91 -35.41 -13.54
C GLY A 222 -5.28 -34.72 -13.53
N SER A 223 -5.46 -33.64 -12.76
CA SER A 223 -6.62 -32.75 -12.89
C SER A 223 -6.43 -31.72 -14.00
N ASP A 224 -7.54 -31.28 -14.62
CA ASP A 224 -7.59 -30.17 -15.59
C ASP A 224 -8.50 -29.05 -15.03
N PRO A 225 -8.04 -28.31 -14.00
CA PRO A 225 -8.85 -27.26 -13.41
C PRO A 225 -9.06 -26.12 -14.40
N VAL A 226 -10.18 -25.40 -14.24
CA VAL A 226 -10.42 -24.15 -14.95
C VAL A 226 -9.42 -23.09 -14.47
N ARG A 227 -8.54 -22.61 -15.35
CA ARG A 227 -7.57 -21.55 -15.02
C ARG A 227 -8.26 -20.19 -15.10
N ILE A 228 -8.35 -19.52 -13.97
CA ILE A 228 -9.06 -18.25 -13.82
C ILE A 228 -8.04 -17.15 -13.54
N LEU A 229 -7.97 -16.17 -14.42
CA LEU A 229 -7.25 -14.92 -14.17
C LEU A 229 -8.24 -13.88 -13.64
N VAL A 230 -7.96 -13.30 -12.48
CA VAL A 230 -8.77 -12.23 -11.87
C VAL A 230 -8.03 -10.91 -12.04
N VAL A 231 -8.67 -9.93 -12.69
CA VAL A 231 -8.10 -8.59 -12.93
C VAL A 231 -9.10 -7.51 -12.55
N GLY A 232 -8.59 -6.35 -12.11
CA GLY A 232 -9.39 -5.19 -11.76
C GLY A 232 -8.88 -4.54 -10.49
N ASP A 233 -9.81 -4.17 -9.61
CA ASP A 233 -9.50 -3.34 -8.44
C ASP A 233 -9.58 -4.09 -7.10
N SER A 234 -9.75 -3.35 -6.00
CA SER A 234 -9.90 -3.90 -4.65
C SER A 234 -11.05 -4.89 -4.47
N VAL A 235 -12.14 -4.78 -5.22
CA VAL A 235 -13.23 -5.76 -5.21
C VAL A 235 -12.77 -7.06 -5.86
N MET A 236 -12.02 -6.96 -6.97
CA MET A 236 -11.45 -8.12 -7.65
C MET A 236 -10.33 -8.78 -6.85
N VAL A 237 -9.53 -8.01 -6.09
CA VAL A 237 -8.58 -8.56 -5.11
C VAL A 237 -9.30 -9.43 -4.08
N GLN A 238 -10.43 -8.97 -3.54
CA GLN A 238 -11.22 -9.74 -2.57
C GLN A 238 -11.83 -11.01 -3.17
N LEU A 239 -12.40 -10.92 -4.37
CA LEU A 239 -12.96 -12.08 -5.06
C LEU A 239 -11.88 -13.09 -5.46
N GLY A 240 -10.72 -12.62 -5.94
CA GLY A 240 -9.59 -13.48 -6.25
C GLY A 240 -9.09 -14.23 -5.01
N ALA A 241 -9.02 -13.56 -3.86
CA ALA A 241 -8.70 -14.22 -2.59
C ALA A 241 -9.76 -15.25 -2.18
N ALA A 242 -11.04 -14.90 -2.28
CA ALA A 242 -12.15 -15.79 -1.94
C ALA A 242 -12.20 -17.04 -2.83
N LEU A 243 -11.93 -16.89 -4.13
CA LEU A 243 -11.85 -17.99 -5.10
C LEU A 243 -10.62 -18.89 -4.87
N ARG A 244 -9.48 -18.34 -4.43
CA ARG A 244 -8.33 -19.16 -4.00
C ARG A 244 -8.65 -20.00 -2.78
N ASP A 245 -9.37 -19.44 -1.81
CA ASP A 245 -9.85 -20.17 -0.64
C ASP A 245 -10.88 -21.25 -1.02
N TRP A 246 -11.79 -20.93 -1.94
CA TRP A 246 -12.75 -21.89 -2.49
C TRP A 246 -12.07 -23.05 -3.23
N CYS A 247 -11.04 -22.75 -4.02
CA CYS A 247 -10.20 -23.75 -4.68
C CYS A 247 -9.55 -24.71 -3.66
N ALA A 248 -9.09 -24.19 -2.52
CA ALA A 248 -8.49 -25.03 -1.49
C ALA A 248 -9.48 -26.03 -0.87
N SER A 249 -10.78 -25.72 -0.86
CA SER A 249 -11.84 -26.66 -0.44
C SER A 249 -12.38 -27.54 -1.57
N HIS A 250 -12.09 -27.19 -2.84
CA HIS A 250 -12.54 -27.89 -4.06
C HIS A 250 -11.37 -28.18 -5.01
N PRO A 251 -10.37 -28.96 -4.57
CA PRO A 251 -9.14 -29.16 -5.34
C PRO A 251 -9.40 -29.78 -6.71
N GLY A 252 -8.74 -29.25 -7.74
CA GLY A 252 -8.82 -29.73 -9.12
C GLY A 252 -10.01 -29.20 -9.93
N GLN A 253 -10.88 -28.36 -9.36
CA GLN A 253 -11.97 -27.74 -10.11
C GLN A 253 -11.57 -26.41 -10.77
N ILE A 254 -10.91 -25.54 -10.02
CA ILE A 254 -10.40 -24.26 -10.50
C ILE A 254 -8.96 -24.04 -10.05
N LEU A 255 -8.25 -23.18 -10.75
CA LEU A 255 -6.95 -22.62 -10.36
C LEU A 255 -7.04 -21.11 -10.57
N VAL A 256 -6.53 -20.30 -9.64
CA VAL A 256 -6.78 -18.85 -9.66
C VAL A 256 -5.47 -18.08 -9.57
N MET A 257 -5.21 -17.23 -10.57
CA MET A 257 -4.20 -16.17 -10.52
C MET A 257 -4.90 -14.81 -10.40
N SER A 258 -4.29 -13.87 -9.68
CA SER A 258 -4.84 -12.53 -9.48
C SER A 258 -3.79 -11.51 -9.89
N ASP A 259 -4.16 -10.64 -10.83
CA ASP A 259 -3.41 -9.45 -11.28
C ASP A 259 -4.35 -8.23 -11.16
N ALA A 260 -5.03 -8.17 -10.02
CA ALA A 260 -5.94 -7.11 -9.61
C ALA A 260 -5.24 -6.26 -8.56
N GLU A 261 -5.43 -4.93 -8.63
CA GLU A 261 -4.64 -3.98 -7.86
C GLU A 261 -5.50 -2.93 -7.15
N LEU A 262 -5.13 -2.58 -5.92
CA LEU A 262 -5.93 -1.71 -5.07
C LEU A 262 -6.01 -0.29 -5.66
N GLY A 263 -7.24 0.23 -5.80
CA GLY A 263 -7.44 1.61 -6.25
C GLY A 263 -7.28 1.85 -7.75
N CYS A 264 -6.95 0.82 -8.52
CA CYS A 264 -6.83 0.91 -9.97
C CYS A 264 -8.18 0.79 -10.66
N GLY A 265 -8.42 1.64 -11.66
CA GLY A 265 -9.51 1.43 -12.62
C GLY A 265 -8.94 0.86 -13.90
N THR A 266 -9.79 0.64 -14.91
CA THR A 266 -9.34 0.21 -16.24
C THR A 266 -8.82 1.40 -17.05
N THR A 267 -9.37 2.60 -16.85
CA THR A 267 -8.94 3.80 -17.59
C THR A 267 -7.61 4.34 -17.06
N ARG A 268 -6.60 4.41 -17.92
CA ARG A 268 -5.21 4.75 -17.56
C ARG A 268 -4.98 6.26 -17.42
N GLY A 269 -3.88 6.64 -16.77
CA GLY A 269 -3.37 8.01 -16.75
C GLY A 269 -4.32 9.12 -16.27
N GLY A 270 -3.85 10.36 -16.42
CA GLY A 270 -4.57 11.55 -15.99
C GLY A 270 -4.69 11.69 -14.47
N ASP A 271 -5.66 12.49 -14.04
CA ASP A 271 -5.94 12.74 -12.63
C ASP A 271 -7.35 12.28 -12.24
N LYS A 272 -7.50 11.97 -10.97
CA LYS A 272 -8.72 11.60 -10.28
C LYS A 272 -9.08 12.68 -9.27
N LYS A 273 -10.36 13.03 -9.19
CA LYS A 273 -10.86 13.95 -8.17
C LYS A 273 -11.37 13.15 -6.97
N TYR A 274 -10.53 13.03 -5.94
CA TYR A 274 -10.92 12.38 -4.69
C TYR A 274 -11.73 13.35 -3.80
N GLU A 275 -12.33 12.83 -2.74
CA GLU A 275 -12.98 13.67 -1.71
C GLU A 275 -11.97 14.58 -1.01
N ASP A 276 -10.75 14.10 -0.78
CA ASP A 276 -9.65 14.84 -0.16
C ASP A 276 -8.94 15.81 -1.12
N GLY A 277 -9.32 15.82 -2.41
CA GLY A 277 -8.74 16.69 -3.45
C GLY A 277 -8.27 15.92 -4.69
N PRO A 278 -7.87 16.63 -5.76
CA PRO A 278 -7.39 16.01 -6.97
C PRO A 278 -6.00 15.38 -6.79
N GLY A 279 -5.76 14.24 -7.45
CA GLY A 279 -4.45 13.59 -7.48
C GLY A 279 -4.25 12.74 -8.73
N PRO A 280 -3.00 12.44 -9.11
CA PRO A 280 -2.72 11.66 -10.30
C PRO A 280 -3.16 10.20 -10.12
N VAL A 281 -3.55 9.57 -11.23
CA VAL A 281 -3.66 8.11 -11.28
C VAL A 281 -2.29 7.51 -11.02
N SER A 282 -2.22 6.53 -10.11
CA SER A 282 -0.97 5.85 -9.80
C SER A 282 -0.37 5.24 -11.07
N PRO A 283 0.95 5.35 -11.31
CA PRO A 283 1.59 4.79 -12.48
C PRO A 283 1.32 3.30 -12.66
N VAL A 284 1.26 2.51 -11.57
CA VAL A 284 0.97 1.07 -11.62
C VAL A 284 -0.40 0.76 -12.24
N CYS A 285 -1.38 1.65 -12.08
CA CYS A 285 -2.70 1.49 -12.69
C CYS A 285 -2.70 1.78 -14.19
N SER A 286 -1.59 2.25 -14.74
CA SER A 286 -1.45 2.64 -16.16
C SER A 286 -0.65 1.64 -16.98
N THR A 287 -0.04 0.62 -16.35
CA THR A 287 0.89 -0.31 -17.01
C THR A 287 0.26 -1.63 -17.44
N TRP A 288 -1.04 -1.84 -17.23
CA TRP A 288 -1.67 -3.15 -17.52
C TRP A 288 -1.57 -3.59 -18.98
N ALA A 289 -1.42 -2.65 -19.92
CA ALA A 289 -1.22 -2.93 -21.35
C ALA A 289 0.26 -3.06 -21.75
N GLU A 290 1.19 -2.82 -20.82
CA GLU A 290 2.62 -2.84 -21.08
C GLU A 290 3.20 -4.21 -20.68
N PRO A 291 4.01 -4.86 -21.53
CA PRO A 291 4.67 -6.09 -21.15
C PRO A 291 5.74 -5.85 -20.09
N THR A 292 5.95 -6.83 -19.21
CA THR A 292 6.97 -6.83 -18.17
C THR A 292 7.74 -8.15 -18.18
N ASP A 293 8.78 -8.27 -17.34
CA ASP A 293 9.45 -9.55 -17.13
C ASP A 293 8.46 -10.55 -16.48
N PRO A 294 8.23 -11.74 -17.07
CA PRO A 294 7.36 -12.78 -16.50
C PRO A 294 7.63 -13.11 -15.02
N LEU A 295 8.88 -12.97 -14.56
CA LEU A 295 9.24 -13.22 -13.16
C LEU A 295 8.70 -12.16 -12.19
N LEU A 296 8.30 -10.99 -12.71
CA LEU A 296 7.78 -9.87 -11.94
C LEU A 296 6.26 -9.85 -11.85
N VAL A 297 5.54 -10.71 -12.57
CA VAL A 297 4.06 -10.77 -12.54
C VAL A 297 3.51 -11.15 -11.16
N ALA A 298 4.33 -11.77 -10.31
CA ALA A 298 3.97 -12.08 -8.93
C ALA A 298 4.26 -10.93 -7.94
N ASP A 299 4.90 -9.85 -8.37
CA ASP A 299 5.18 -8.67 -7.55
C ASP A 299 3.91 -7.82 -7.42
N PRO A 300 3.43 -7.52 -6.19
CA PRO A 300 2.23 -6.70 -5.99
C PRO A 300 2.37 -5.26 -6.51
N ASP A 301 3.58 -4.75 -6.74
CA ASP A 301 3.79 -3.39 -7.27
C ASP A 301 3.81 -3.36 -8.82
N ILE A 302 3.52 -4.48 -9.49
CA ILE A 302 3.56 -4.63 -10.94
C ILE A 302 2.21 -5.13 -11.45
N VAL A 303 1.62 -4.41 -12.40
CA VAL A 303 0.41 -4.84 -13.11
C VAL A 303 0.70 -4.90 -14.60
N SER A 304 0.46 -6.07 -15.20
CA SER A 304 0.66 -6.31 -16.63
C SER A 304 -0.24 -7.44 -17.12
N TRP A 305 -1.45 -7.08 -17.55
CA TRP A 305 -2.43 -8.04 -18.05
C TRP A 305 -1.93 -8.77 -19.30
N VAL A 306 -1.19 -8.08 -20.17
CA VAL A 306 -0.56 -8.70 -21.36
C VAL A 306 0.36 -9.85 -20.93
N THR A 307 1.25 -9.61 -19.97
CA THR A 307 2.19 -10.62 -19.49
C THR A 307 1.47 -11.73 -18.71
N SER A 308 0.45 -11.37 -17.92
CA SER A 308 -0.38 -12.33 -17.19
C SER A 308 -1.12 -13.28 -18.13
N ILE A 309 -1.71 -12.78 -19.22
CA ILE A 309 -2.36 -13.60 -20.23
C ILE A 309 -1.35 -14.56 -20.89
N ASP A 310 -0.16 -14.07 -21.24
CA ASP A 310 0.85 -14.88 -21.92
C ASP A 310 1.49 -15.95 -21.04
N THR A 311 1.69 -15.65 -19.76
CA THR A 311 2.39 -16.55 -18.83
C THR A 311 1.46 -17.56 -18.17
N TYR A 312 0.23 -17.15 -17.86
CA TYR A 312 -0.74 -17.99 -17.17
C TYR A 312 -1.69 -18.72 -18.13
N ASP A 313 -1.93 -18.12 -19.32
CA ASP A 313 -2.76 -18.68 -20.38
C ASP A 313 -4.16 -19.04 -19.86
N PRO A 314 -4.94 -18.12 -19.27
CA PRO A 314 -6.19 -18.48 -18.58
C PRO A 314 -7.26 -19.07 -19.51
N ASP A 315 -8.08 -19.96 -18.96
CA ASP A 315 -9.31 -20.43 -19.63
C ASP A 315 -10.43 -19.38 -19.51
N VAL A 316 -10.45 -18.67 -18.38
CA VAL A 316 -11.46 -17.65 -18.04
C VAL A 316 -10.77 -16.43 -17.41
N VAL A 317 -11.16 -15.24 -17.84
CA VAL A 317 -10.79 -13.99 -17.17
C VAL A 317 -12.02 -13.44 -16.45
N LEU A 318 -11.89 -13.21 -15.14
CA LEU A 318 -12.89 -12.55 -14.31
C LEU A 318 -12.54 -11.07 -14.14
N SER A 319 -13.48 -10.19 -14.48
CA SER A 319 -13.35 -8.76 -14.21
C SER A 319 -14.71 -8.07 -14.12
N TYR A 320 -14.70 -6.75 -13.95
CA TYR A 320 -15.89 -5.89 -13.92
C TYR A 320 -15.53 -4.45 -14.27
N GLY A 321 -16.54 -3.60 -14.49
CA GLY A 321 -16.33 -2.17 -14.64
C GLY A 321 -16.00 -1.55 -13.29
N SER A 322 -14.79 -1.03 -13.12
CA SER A 322 -14.35 -0.49 -11.83
C SER A 322 -15.08 0.82 -11.50
N PRO A 323 -15.62 0.98 -10.27
CA PRO A 323 -16.11 2.26 -9.79
C PRO A 323 -15.02 3.35 -9.69
N TRP A 324 -13.74 2.98 -9.77
CA TRP A 324 -12.67 3.97 -9.91
C TRP A 324 -12.66 4.68 -11.27
N ASP A 325 -13.41 4.18 -12.25
CA ASP A 325 -13.63 4.82 -13.55
C ASP A 325 -14.89 5.70 -13.56
N THR A 326 -15.70 5.72 -12.49
CA THR A 326 -16.91 6.55 -12.42
C THR A 326 -16.70 7.89 -11.71
N ILE A 327 -15.56 8.06 -11.03
CA ILE A 327 -15.18 9.32 -10.40
C ILE A 327 -14.81 10.37 -11.44
N ASP A 328 -14.81 11.65 -11.05
CA ASP A 328 -14.43 12.71 -11.98
C ASP A 328 -12.95 12.58 -12.36
N ARG A 329 -12.66 12.66 -13.66
CA ARG A 329 -11.33 12.51 -14.23
C ARG A 329 -10.91 13.73 -15.03
N ARG A 330 -9.63 14.06 -14.95
CA ARG A 330 -8.95 14.87 -15.96
C ARG A 330 -8.13 13.93 -16.82
N ILE A 331 -8.53 13.74 -18.07
CA ILE A 331 -7.89 12.80 -19.00
C ILE A 331 -7.13 13.54 -20.11
N PRO A 332 -6.12 12.91 -20.72
CA PRO A 332 -5.34 13.55 -21.79
C PRO A 332 -6.20 14.14 -22.92
N ALA A 333 -7.27 13.43 -23.33
CA ALA A 333 -8.17 13.89 -24.39
C ALA A 333 -9.10 15.06 -23.98
N GLY A 334 -9.28 15.29 -22.67
CA GLY A 334 -10.15 16.32 -22.10
C GLY A 334 -9.42 17.61 -21.70
N GLY A 335 -8.09 17.67 -21.86
CA GLY A 335 -7.28 18.82 -21.44
C GLY A 335 -7.39 19.06 -19.94
N ASP A 336 -7.75 20.30 -19.56
CA ASP A 336 -7.87 20.72 -18.16
C ASP A 336 -9.25 20.51 -17.52
N GLN A 337 -10.20 19.95 -18.28
CA GLN A 337 -11.57 19.76 -17.78
C GLN A 337 -11.68 18.52 -16.89
N TRP A 338 -12.45 18.67 -15.80
CA TRP A 338 -12.94 17.53 -15.03
C TRP A 338 -14.18 16.99 -15.72
N LEU A 339 -14.08 15.74 -16.15
CA LEU A 339 -15.12 15.01 -16.87
C LEU A 339 -15.61 13.84 -16.02
N ARG A 340 -16.82 13.37 -16.31
CA ARG A 340 -17.45 12.23 -15.64
C ARG A 340 -18.20 11.34 -16.64
N PRO A 341 -18.60 10.11 -16.25
CA PRO A 341 -19.50 9.33 -17.10
C PRO A 341 -20.73 10.15 -17.49
N GLY A 342 -21.04 10.14 -18.79
CA GLY A 342 -22.09 10.95 -19.41
C GLY A 342 -21.55 12.16 -20.18
N ASP A 343 -20.31 12.58 -19.93
CA ASP A 343 -19.63 13.55 -20.79
C ASP A 343 -19.05 12.84 -22.01
N ALA A 344 -19.41 13.27 -23.22
CA ALA A 344 -19.07 12.56 -24.46
C ALA A 344 -17.56 12.25 -24.61
N VAL A 345 -16.69 13.20 -24.24
CA VAL A 345 -15.23 13.03 -24.31
C VAL A 345 -14.74 11.93 -23.37
N TYR A 346 -15.34 11.80 -22.18
CA TYR A 346 -14.95 10.77 -21.22
C TYR A 346 -15.61 9.43 -21.54
N ASP A 347 -16.85 9.42 -22.05
CA ASP A 347 -17.50 8.20 -22.52
C ASP A 347 -16.72 7.54 -23.68
N ASP A 348 -16.21 8.35 -24.62
CA ASP A 348 -15.34 7.86 -25.70
C ASP A 348 -14.01 7.31 -25.16
N TYR A 349 -13.47 7.93 -24.10
CA TYR A 349 -12.25 7.46 -23.44
C TYR A 349 -12.46 6.15 -22.67
N ILE A 350 -13.56 6.02 -21.92
CA ILE A 350 -13.96 4.75 -21.30
C ILE A 350 -14.06 3.68 -22.38
N ARG A 351 -14.76 3.97 -23.49
CA ARG A 351 -14.92 3.02 -24.59
C ARG A 351 -13.58 2.58 -25.17
N SER A 352 -12.64 3.50 -25.40
CA SER A 352 -11.31 3.15 -25.93
C SER A 352 -10.52 2.27 -24.97
N GLU A 353 -10.46 2.66 -23.69
CA GLU A 353 -9.66 1.95 -22.68
C GLU A 353 -10.23 0.55 -22.40
N TYR A 354 -11.55 0.42 -22.25
CA TYR A 354 -12.19 -0.87 -22.05
C TYR A 354 -12.14 -1.75 -23.31
N SER A 355 -12.22 -1.17 -24.51
CA SER A 355 -12.02 -1.93 -25.75
C SER A 355 -10.61 -2.50 -25.85
N GLU A 356 -9.58 -1.72 -25.50
CA GLU A 356 -8.20 -2.19 -25.48
C GLU A 356 -8.00 -3.26 -24.41
N ALA A 357 -8.48 -3.02 -23.18
CA ALA A 357 -8.46 -3.99 -22.10
C ALA A 357 -9.09 -5.33 -22.49
N LEU A 358 -10.32 -5.31 -23.03
CA LEU A 358 -11.02 -6.51 -23.47
C LEU A 358 -10.30 -7.23 -24.61
N SER A 359 -9.65 -6.50 -25.52
CA SER A 359 -8.85 -7.10 -26.60
C SER A 359 -7.63 -7.87 -26.07
N ILE A 360 -7.01 -7.37 -24.99
CA ILE A 360 -5.89 -8.03 -24.32
C ILE A 360 -6.39 -9.22 -23.52
N LEU A 361 -7.43 -9.04 -22.71
CA LEU A 361 -7.94 -10.06 -21.80
C LEU A 361 -8.59 -11.24 -22.54
N ALA A 362 -9.20 -11.00 -23.70
CA ALA A 362 -9.79 -12.05 -24.54
C ALA A 362 -8.75 -12.71 -25.47
N ALA A 363 -7.50 -12.26 -25.44
CA ALA A 363 -6.43 -12.85 -26.24
C ALA A 363 -6.23 -14.34 -25.88
N ARG A 364 -5.67 -15.10 -26.83
CA ARG A 364 -5.42 -16.54 -26.70
C ARG A 364 -6.68 -17.40 -26.46
N GLY A 365 -7.87 -16.83 -26.64
CA GLY A 365 -9.14 -17.55 -26.58
C GLY A 365 -9.68 -17.74 -25.16
N ALA A 366 -9.25 -16.93 -24.20
CA ALA A 366 -9.85 -16.92 -22.87
C ALA A 366 -11.31 -16.44 -22.93
N SER A 367 -12.19 -17.09 -22.16
CA SER A 367 -13.57 -16.62 -21.99
C SER A 367 -13.61 -15.43 -21.02
N ILE A 368 -14.33 -14.36 -21.35
CA ILE A 368 -14.52 -13.21 -20.45
C ILE A 368 -15.75 -13.42 -19.58
N ALA A 369 -15.55 -13.59 -18.28
CA ALA A 369 -16.61 -13.55 -17.28
C ALA A 369 -16.66 -12.15 -16.65
N TRP A 370 -17.65 -11.36 -17.04
CA TRP A 370 -17.77 -9.97 -16.62
C TRP A 370 -18.86 -9.81 -15.58
N LEU A 371 -18.53 -9.33 -14.38
CA LEU A 371 -19.57 -8.96 -13.42
C LEU A 371 -20.22 -7.65 -13.86
N LYS A 372 -21.54 -7.62 -13.94
CA LYS A 372 -22.27 -6.36 -14.07
C LYS A 372 -21.94 -5.48 -12.87
N THR A 373 -21.40 -4.29 -13.11
CA THR A 373 -20.95 -3.40 -12.03
C THR A 373 -22.14 -3.01 -11.17
N ALA A 374 -22.04 -3.30 -9.87
CA ALA A 374 -23.07 -2.99 -8.91
C ALA A 374 -23.02 -1.52 -8.48
N HIS A 375 -24.18 -0.95 -8.17
CA HIS A 375 -24.27 0.35 -7.55
C HIS A 375 -23.61 0.34 -6.17
N LEU A 376 -23.04 1.49 -5.81
CA LEU A 376 -22.35 1.66 -4.53
C LEU A 376 -23.34 2.13 -3.48
N ASN A 377 -23.29 1.55 -2.28
CA ASN A 377 -24.07 2.01 -1.13
C ASN A 377 -23.24 2.95 -0.24
N ARG A 378 -22.82 4.10 -0.80
CA ARG A 378 -21.97 5.09 -0.10
C ARG A 378 -22.39 6.51 -0.43
N SER A 379 -22.37 7.37 0.58
CA SER A 379 -22.61 8.80 0.41
C SER A 379 -21.37 9.50 -0.18
N SER A 380 -21.42 9.81 -1.48
CA SER A 380 -20.40 10.62 -2.16
C SER A 380 -20.98 11.21 -3.46
N PRO A 381 -20.58 12.42 -3.89
CA PRO A 381 -20.96 12.96 -5.21
C PRO A 381 -20.44 12.12 -6.39
N TYR A 382 -19.47 11.23 -6.16
CA TYR A 382 -18.91 10.35 -7.18
C TYR A 382 -19.59 8.96 -7.26
N ASN A 383 -20.46 8.65 -6.30
CA ASN A 383 -21.09 7.33 -6.14
C ASN A 383 -22.54 7.29 -6.62
N SER A 384 -22.97 8.29 -7.38
CA SER A 384 -24.35 8.36 -7.85
C SER A 384 -24.66 7.19 -8.81
N PRO A 385 -25.83 6.52 -8.67
CA PRO A 385 -26.16 5.32 -9.46
C PRO A 385 -26.07 5.51 -10.97
N ASP A 386 -26.42 6.71 -11.46
CA ASP A 386 -26.37 7.08 -12.88
C ASP A 386 -24.98 6.95 -13.50
N ARG A 387 -23.91 7.14 -12.72
CA ARG A 387 -22.54 6.98 -13.22
C ARG A 387 -22.19 5.52 -13.46
N ILE A 388 -22.66 4.63 -12.60
CA ILE A 388 -22.48 3.17 -12.75
C ILE A 388 -23.38 2.66 -13.88
N ASP A 389 -24.61 3.16 -13.98
CA ASP A 389 -25.50 2.86 -15.10
C ASP A 389 -24.83 3.26 -16.41
N ARG A 390 -24.26 4.46 -16.49
CA ARG A 390 -23.56 4.94 -17.68
C ARG A 390 -22.32 4.12 -18.01
N LEU A 391 -21.53 3.72 -17.01
CA LEU A 391 -20.40 2.82 -17.22
C LEU A 391 -20.86 1.47 -17.79
N ASN A 392 -21.89 0.86 -17.20
CA ASN A 392 -22.47 -0.39 -17.69
C ASN A 392 -23.02 -0.25 -19.13
N GLU A 393 -23.71 0.85 -19.45
CA GLU A 393 -24.21 1.14 -20.80
C GLU A 393 -23.10 1.20 -21.86
N ILE A 394 -21.89 1.64 -21.47
CA ILE A 394 -20.75 1.71 -22.38
C ILE A 394 -20.05 0.36 -22.48
N VAL A 395 -19.83 -0.32 -21.35
CA VAL A 395 -18.92 -1.47 -21.27
C VAL A 395 -19.61 -2.79 -21.58
N LEU A 396 -20.85 -3.01 -21.11
CA LEU A 396 -21.54 -4.29 -21.33
C LEU A 396 -21.70 -4.63 -22.82
N PRO A 397 -22.05 -3.69 -23.73
CA PRO A 397 -22.10 -4.00 -25.16
C PRO A 397 -20.75 -4.42 -25.74
N LEU A 398 -19.62 -3.90 -25.21
CA LEU A 398 -18.28 -4.31 -25.65
C LEU A 398 -17.98 -5.75 -25.22
N VAL A 399 -18.39 -6.12 -24.00
CA VAL A 399 -18.25 -7.49 -23.48
C VAL A 399 -19.11 -8.46 -24.28
N GLU A 400 -20.39 -8.13 -24.49
CA GLU A 400 -21.36 -8.97 -25.21
C GLU A 400 -20.98 -9.16 -26.69
N ALA A 401 -20.20 -8.24 -27.26
CA ALA A 401 -19.69 -8.36 -28.62
C ALA A 401 -18.51 -9.36 -28.76
N LEU A 402 -17.89 -9.77 -27.66
CA LEU A 402 -16.83 -10.77 -27.70
C LEU A 402 -17.41 -12.16 -27.99
N PRO A 403 -16.70 -13.01 -28.76
CA PRO A 403 -17.20 -14.33 -29.13
C PRO A 403 -17.38 -15.25 -27.92
N ARG A 404 -16.52 -15.09 -26.90
CA ARG A 404 -16.51 -15.90 -25.69
C ARG A 404 -16.66 -15.02 -24.46
N SER A 405 -17.87 -14.58 -24.17
CA SER A 405 -18.16 -13.80 -22.97
C SER A 405 -19.44 -14.21 -22.26
N VAL A 406 -19.50 -13.90 -20.97
CA VAL A 406 -20.72 -14.00 -20.15
C VAL A 406 -20.77 -12.82 -19.20
N VAL A 407 -21.94 -12.16 -19.14
CA VAL A 407 -22.23 -11.15 -18.13
C VAL A 407 -22.90 -11.83 -16.93
N ILE A 408 -22.27 -11.73 -15.77
CA ILE A 408 -22.75 -12.29 -14.50
C ILE A 408 -23.48 -11.19 -13.72
N ASP A 409 -24.73 -11.43 -13.35
CA ASP A 409 -25.59 -10.46 -12.67
C ASP A 409 -25.24 -10.29 -11.18
N TYR A 410 -24.12 -9.64 -10.91
CA TYR A 410 -23.65 -9.37 -9.56
C TYR A 410 -24.54 -8.40 -8.78
N GLN A 411 -25.11 -7.39 -9.44
CA GLN A 411 -26.13 -6.53 -8.83
C GLN A 411 -27.37 -7.35 -8.42
N GLY A 412 -27.85 -8.24 -9.27
CA GLY A 412 -28.96 -9.14 -8.94
C GLY A 412 -28.64 -10.06 -7.76
N TYR A 413 -27.40 -10.55 -7.66
CA TYR A 413 -26.96 -11.28 -6.48
C TYR A 413 -27.03 -10.43 -5.21
N LEU A 414 -26.52 -9.20 -5.22
CA LEU A 414 -26.55 -8.32 -4.06
C LEU A 414 -27.99 -7.89 -3.69
N GLY A 415 -28.89 -7.86 -4.66
CA GLY A 415 -30.25 -7.35 -4.50
C GLY A 415 -30.31 -5.82 -4.62
N PRO A 416 -31.38 -5.18 -4.14
CA PRO A 416 -31.50 -3.73 -4.17
C PRO A 416 -30.38 -3.06 -3.36
N THR A 417 -29.78 -2.01 -3.92
CA THR A 417 -28.73 -1.22 -3.25
C THR A 417 -29.23 -0.65 -1.93
N GLY A 418 -28.46 -0.87 -0.85
CA GLY A 418 -28.87 -0.51 0.51
C GLY A 418 -29.96 -1.40 1.12
N GLY A 419 -30.39 -2.45 0.39
CA GLY A 419 -31.28 -3.48 0.91
C GLY A 419 -30.60 -4.42 1.90
N GLU A 420 -31.39 -5.29 2.53
CA GLU A 420 -30.91 -6.19 3.59
C GLU A 420 -29.74 -7.07 3.14
N LYS A 421 -29.85 -7.72 1.97
CA LYS A 421 -28.80 -8.58 1.43
C LYS A 421 -27.54 -7.80 1.04
N ASP A 422 -27.71 -6.60 0.50
CA ASP A 422 -26.61 -5.74 0.10
C ASP A 422 -25.78 -5.31 1.33
N VAL A 423 -26.46 -4.74 2.34
CA VAL A 423 -25.83 -4.31 3.61
C VAL A 423 -25.24 -5.49 4.39
N ALA A 424 -25.88 -6.65 4.33
CA ALA A 424 -25.35 -7.86 4.94
C ALA A 424 -24.11 -8.40 4.19
N THR A 425 -23.97 -8.12 2.90
CA THR A 425 -22.83 -8.62 2.10
C THR A 425 -21.67 -7.63 2.07
N ARG A 426 -21.95 -6.31 2.05
CA ARG A 426 -20.95 -5.24 1.92
C ARG A 426 -20.97 -4.29 3.12
N ASP A 427 -19.86 -4.20 3.85
CA ASP A 427 -19.75 -3.35 5.06
C ASP A 427 -19.72 -1.87 4.73
N ASP A 428 -18.89 -1.50 3.76
CA ASP A 428 -18.69 -0.13 3.34
C ASP A 428 -19.50 0.22 2.08
N GLY A 429 -20.41 -0.66 1.67
CA GLY A 429 -21.23 -0.49 0.48
C GLY A 429 -20.50 -0.69 -0.85
N VAL A 430 -19.26 -1.20 -0.83
CA VAL A 430 -18.45 -1.53 -2.02
C VAL A 430 -17.80 -2.90 -1.87
N HIS A 431 -17.08 -3.11 -0.77
CA HIS A 431 -16.29 -4.31 -0.49
C HIS A 431 -17.13 -5.39 0.17
N ILE A 432 -16.81 -6.65 -0.11
CA ILE A 432 -17.47 -7.81 0.50
C ILE A 432 -16.91 -8.00 1.91
N ARG A 433 -17.81 -8.21 2.86
CA ARG A 433 -17.45 -8.52 4.24
C ARG A 433 -16.70 -9.84 4.34
N ALA A 434 -15.72 -9.90 5.23
CA ALA A 434 -14.86 -11.06 5.40
C ALA A 434 -15.61 -12.38 5.69
N ASP A 435 -16.74 -12.30 6.40
CA ASP A 435 -17.64 -13.42 6.74
C ASP A 435 -18.55 -13.86 5.56
N HIS A 436 -18.69 -13.03 4.53
CA HIS A 436 -19.50 -13.32 3.34
C HIS A 436 -18.67 -13.70 2.10
N LEU A 437 -17.35 -13.53 2.12
CA LEU A 437 -16.46 -13.83 0.98
C LEU A 437 -16.65 -15.25 0.43
N GLN A 438 -16.71 -16.26 1.30
CA GLN A 438 -16.90 -17.65 0.85
C GLN A 438 -18.30 -17.89 0.28
N THR A 439 -19.33 -17.29 0.85
CA THR A 439 -20.70 -17.35 0.31
C THR A 439 -20.79 -16.76 -1.10
N VAL A 440 -20.02 -15.70 -1.39
CA VAL A 440 -19.94 -15.13 -2.74
C VAL A 440 -19.15 -16.05 -3.66
N ALA A 441 -18.04 -16.63 -3.20
CA ALA A 441 -17.24 -17.57 -3.99
C ALA A 441 -18.02 -18.84 -4.35
N ASP A 442 -18.81 -19.40 -3.44
CA ASP A 442 -19.69 -20.55 -3.68
C ASP A 442 -20.73 -20.28 -4.76
N TRP A 443 -21.24 -19.04 -4.82
CA TRP A 443 -22.15 -18.60 -5.87
C TRP A 443 -21.44 -18.35 -7.21
N LEU A 444 -20.22 -17.80 -7.17
CA LEU A 444 -19.50 -17.35 -8.35
C LEU A 444 -18.74 -18.48 -9.07
N ALA A 445 -18.06 -19.37 -8.34
CA ALA A 445 -17.19 -20.39 -8.90
C ALA A 445 -17.88 -21.31 -9.93
N PRO A 446 -19.12 -21.81 -9.71
CA PRO A 446 -19.82 -22.62 -10.72
C PRO A 446 -20.06 -21.88 -12.04
N GLN A 447 -20.29 -20.56 -11.98
CA GLN A 447 -20.51 -19.74 -13.17
C GLN A 447 -19.20 -19.55 -13.95
N LEU A 448 -18.08 -19.39 -13.26
CA LEU A 448 -16.75 -19.33 -13.88
C LEU A 448 -16.37 -20.67 -14.52
N ILE A 449 -16.69 -21.79 -13.88
CA ILE A 449 -16.47 -23.12 -14.45
C ILE A 449 -17.27 -23.30 -15.75
N ALA A 450 -18.53 -22.87 -15.76
CA ALA A 450 -19.37 -22.91 -16.95
C ALA A 450 -18.83 -22.01 -18.08
N ALA A 451 -18.22 -20.86 -17.75
CA ALA A 451 -17.67 -19.94 -18.74
C ALA A 451 -16.54 -20.55 -19.59
N LYS A 452 -15.79 -21.54 -19.08
CA LYS A 452 -14.79 -22.30 -19.88
C LYS A 452 -15.42 -23.01 -21.09
N GLN A 453 -16.70 -23.38 -21.00
CA GLN A 453 -17.42 -24.17 -22.01
C GLN A 453 -18.13 -23.31 -23.08
N LEU A 454 -17.96 -21.99 -23.05
CA LEU A 454 -18.56 -21.13 -24.08
C LEU A 454 -18.02 -21.52 -25.48
N PRO A 455 -18.89 -21.65 -26.50
CA PRO A 455 -18.48 -22.01 -27.84
C PRO A 455 -17.59 -20.94 -28.47
N ASN A 456 -16.69 -21.36 -29.37
CA ASN A 456 -15.85 -20.47 -30.16
C ASN A 456 -16.64 -19.70 -31.22
#